data_AF-A0A255TTT1-F1
#
_entry.id   AF-A0A255TTT1-F1
#
_cell.length_a   1.000
_cell.length_b   1.000
_cell.length_c   1.000
_cell.angle_alpha   90.00
_cell.angle_beta   90.00
_cell.angle_gamma   90.00
#
_symmetry.space_group_name_H-M   'P 1'
#
loop_
_entity.id
_entity.type
_entity.pdbx_description
1 polymer ?
#
loop_
_entity_poly.entity_id
_entity_poly.type
_entity_poly.pdbx_seq_one_letter_code
_entity_poly.pdbx_strand_id
1 'polypeptide(L)'
;MYGEYSNEEDFPVRFAKSVVFIPLTLWLVSVFVFLTDSRTVYAYFSLFLSFVGITLLVFILHPHRSACTSIEKDMQKSVSSDIAIEEIGLFPLENVEITEELANQIEQQIRSVVEGRQLYLDPRFKRDDLAKIVGTNRTYLSIVFRQRFNSFYNYINTLRIEYSIRFQQDHPECSRLEIAHASGFGSLRSYFRVKMLYDAGKL
;
A
#
# COMPACT_ATOMS: atom_id res chain seq x y z
N MET A 1 21.05 -1.86 21.93
CA MET A 1 21.43 -2.72 20.78
C MET A 1 20.96 -4.14 21.07
N TYR A 2 19.69 -4.44 20.83
CA TYR A 2 19.14 -5.79 20.94
C TYR A 2 18.08 -5.94 19.85
N GLY A 3 18.27 -6.93 18.97
CA GLY A 3 17.15 -7.71 18.43
C GLY A 3 16.50 -7.29 17.11
N GLU A 4 17.23 -6.74 16.14
CA GLU A 4 16.78 -6.83 14.72
C GLU A 4 17.22 -8.17 14.13
N TYR A 5 16.72 -9.28 14.68
CA TYR A 5 16.90 -10.58 14.03
C TYR A 5 15.70 -10.86 13.12
N SER A 6 16.05 -11.11 11.86
CA SER A 6 15.23 -11.74 10.83
C SER A 6 14.37 -12.86 11.44
N ASN A 7 13.07 -12.75 11.24
CA ASN A 7 12.07 -13.71 11.66
C ASN A 7 12.45 -15.11 11.10
N GLU A 8 12.69 -16.10 11.97
CA GLU A 8 13.13 -17.45 11.54
C GLU A 8 12.08 -18.18 10.66
N GLU A 9 10.84 -17.68 10.66
CA GLU A 9 9.74 -18.15 9.81
C GLU A 9 9.71 -17.52 8.40
N ASP A 10 10.53 -16.50 8.12
CA ASP A 10 10.52 -15.77 6.85
C ASP A 10 11.31 -16.51 5.75
N PHE A 11 12.30 -17.31 6.14
CA PHE A 11 13.03 -18.13 5.17
C PHE A 11 12.27 -19.43 4.90
N PRO A 12 11.89 -19.73 3.64
CA PRO A 12 11.16 -20.95 3.32
C PRO A 12 12.07 -22.17 3.49
N VAL A 13 12.16 -22.71 4.71
CA VAL A 13 13.05 -23.82 5.09
C VAL A 13 12.84 -25.08 4.24
N ARG A 14 11.65 -25.26 3.67
CA ARG A 14 11.33 -26.33 2.73
C ARG A 14 12.00 -26.13 1.36
N PHE A 15 12.06 -24.88 0.89
CA PHE A 15 12.79 -24.51 -0.32
C PHE A 15 14.30 -24.68 -0.11
N ALA A 16 14.83 -24.22 1.03
CA ALA A 16 16.23 -24.36 1.37
C ALA A 16 16.72 -25.81 1.33
N LYS A 17 15.98 -26.72 1.98
CA LYS A 17 16.30 -28.16 1.99
C LYS A 17 16.31 -28.76 0.59
N SER A 18 15.43 -28.32 -0.32
CA SER A 18 15.40 -28.81 -1.70
C SER A 18 16.52 -28.23 -2.57
N VAL A 19 16.92 -26.98 -2.33
CA VAL A 19 17.93 -26.27 -3.15
C VAL A 19 19.36 -26.70 -2.82
N VAL A 20 19.63 -27.11 -1.57
CA VAL A 20 20.97 -27.56 -1.13
C VAL A 20 21.51 -28.74 -1.94
N PHE A 21 20.63 -29.61 -2.45
CA PHE A 21 21.06 -30.79 -3.24
C PHE A 21 21.25 -30.52 -4.73
N ILE A 22 20.74 -29.41 -5.27
CA ILE A 22 20.84 -29.04 -6.69
C ILE A 22 22.30 -28.93 -7.18
N PRO A 23 23.24 -28.25 -6.48
CA PRO A 23 24.62 -28.18 -6.96
C PRO A 23 25.32 -29.55 -6.96
N LEU A 24 25.00 -30.42 -6.01
CA LEU A 24 25.57 -31.77 -5.92
C LEU A 24 25.09 -32.67 -7.07
N THR A 25 23.80 -32.59 -7.43
CA THR A 25 23.26 -33.36 -8.56
C THR A 25 23.80 -32.84 -9.90
N LEU A 26 23.90 -31.52 -10.08
CA LEU A 26 24.49 -30.93 -11.29
C LEU A 26 25.96 -31.31 -11.47
N TRP A 27 26.72 -31.34 -10.37
CA TRP A 27 28.11 -31.79 -10.39
C TRP A 27 28.24 -33.25 -10.83
N LEU A 28 27.41 -34.15 -10.28
CA LEU A 28 27.40 -35.57 -10.68
C LEU A 28 27.04 -35.78 -12.15
N VAL A 29 26.03 -35.05 -12.65
CA VAL A 29 25.65 -35.11 -14.07
C VAL A 29 26.77 -34.57 -14.97
N SER A 30 27.46 -33.51 -14.54
CA SER A 30 28.61 -32.97 -15.28
C SER A 30 29.76 -33.97 -15.39
N VAL A 31 30.04 -34.76 -14.34
CA VAL A 31 31.04 -35.83 -14.36
C VAL A 31 30.64 -36.95 -15.33
N PHE A 32 29.36 -37.33 -15.34
CA PHE A 32 28.84 -38.34 -16.26
C PHE A 32 28.96 -37.92 -17.74
N VAL A 33 28.63 -36.66 -18.04
CA VAL A 33 28.79 -36.09 -19.40
C VAL A 33 30.26 -36.07 -19.82
N PHE A 34 31.17 -35.75 -18.91
CA PHE A 34 32.62 -35.78 -19.16
C PHE A 34 33.12 -37.19 -19.49
N LEU A 35 32.65 -38.22 -18.79
CA LEU A 35 33.03 -39.62 -19.03
C LEU A 35 32.56 -40.17 -20.39
N THR A 36 31.50 -39.59 -20.96
CA THR A 36 30.92 -40.07 -22.23
C THR A 36 31.67 -39.54 -23.46
N ASP A 37 32.52 -38.50 -23.29
CA ASP A 37 33.40 -37.86 -24.28
C ASP A 37 32.78 -37.67 -25.69
N SER A 38 31.47 -37.42 -25.71
CA SER A 38 30.69 -37.28 -26.94
C SER A 38 30.23 -35.85 -27.13
N ARG A 39 30.57 -35.29 -28.30
CA ARG A 39 30.22 -33.90 -28.68
C ARG A 39 28.71 -33.68 -28.73
N THR A 40 27.93 -34.68 -29.11
CA THR A 40 26.46 -34.56 -29.19
C THR A 40 25.82 -34.51 -27.81
N VAL A 41 26.32 -35.31 -26.86
CA VAL A 41 25.82 -35.35 -25.47
C VAL A 41 26.04 -34.00 -24.77
N TYR A 42 27.20 -33.36 -24.98
CA TYR A 42 27.48 -32.03 -24.44
C TYR A 42 26.52 -30.95 -24.99
N ALA A 43 26.17 -31.02 -26.27
CA ALA A 43 25.24 -30.07 -26.89
C ALA A 43 23.82 -30.18 -26.31
N TYR A 44 23.32 -31.41 -26.09
CA TYR A 44 22.01 -31.60 -25.44
C TYR A 44 22.00 -31.15 -23.97
N PHE A 45 23.08 -31.42 -23.22
CA PHE A 45 23.19 -30.99 -21.82
C PHE A 45 23.20 -29.47 -21.67
N SER A 46 23.95 -28.75 -22.52
CA SER A 46 24.01 -27.28 -22.47
C SER A 46 22.67 -26.63 -22.82
N LEU A 47 21.91 -27.19 -23.77
CA LEU A 47 20.56 -26.74 -24.10
C LEU A 47 19.58 -26.94 -22.94
N PHE A 48 19.65 -28.08 -22.27
CA PHE A 48 18.85 -28.35 -21.07
C PHE A 48 19.20 -27.38 -19.93
N LEU A 49 20.48 -27.15 -19.66
CA LEU A 49 20.93 -26.22 -18.62
C LEU A 49 20.46 -24.79 -18.87
N SER A 50 20.45 -24.34 -20.13
CA SER A 50 19.89 -23.05 -20.53
C SER A 50 18.39 -22.94 -20.22
N PHE A 51 17.62 -23.97 -20.56
CA PHE A 51 16.17 -24.01 -20.26
C PHE A 51 15.90 -24.01 -18.75
N VAL A 52 16.65 -24.79 -17.97
CA VAL A 52 16.57 -24.80 -16.50
C VAL A 52 16.96 -23.43 -15.91
N GLY A 53 17.98 -22.76 -16.46
CA GLY A 53 18.38 -21.42 -16.04
C GLY A 53 17.29 -20.37 -16.29
N ILE A 54 16.66 -20.39 -17.46
CA ILE A 54 15.57 -19.47 -17.82
C ILE A 54 14.35 -19.70 -16.91
N THR A 55 13.96 -20.95 -16.70
CA THR A 55 12.82 -21.30 -15.82
C THR A 55 13.08 -20.91 -14.36
N LEU A 56 14.30 -21.10 -13.86
CA LEU A 56 14.72 -20.64 -12.54
C LEU A 56 14.69 -19.11 -12.42
N LEU A 57 15.15 -18.37 -13.44
CA LEU A 57 15.05 -16.90 -13.44
C LEU A 57 13.60 -16.42 -13.38
N VAL A 58 12.71 -17.04 -14.15
CA VAL A 58 11.27 -16.73 -14.10
C VAL A 58 10.71 -17.06 -12.71
N PHE A 59 11.07 -18.21 -12.14
CA PHE A 59 10.57 -18.63 -10.84
C PHE A 59 11.13 -17.83 -9.67
N ILE A 60 12.34 -17.29 -9.72
CA ILE A 60 12.88 -16.41 -8.67
C ILE A 60 12.30 -14.98 -8.80
N LEU A 61 12.05 -14.52 -10.03
CA LEU A 61 11.47 -13.20 -10.27
C LEU A 61 9.97 -13.14 -9.95
N HIS A 62 9.25 -14.24 -10.14
CA HIS A 62 7.81 -14.34 -9.89
C HIS A 62 7.35 -14.12 -8.43
N PRO A 63 7.96 -14.71 -7.39
CA PRO A 63 7.52 -14.57 -5.99
C PRO A 63 7.59 -13.11 -5.52
N HIS A 64 8.60 -12.34 -5.93
CA HIS A 64 8.72 -10.93 -5.59
C HIS A 64 7.61 -10.05 -6.22
N ARG A 65 7.08 -10.42 -7.39
CA ARG A 65 5.92 -9.72 -8.00
C ARG A 65 4.58 -10.18 -7.40
N SER A 66 4.44 -11.45 -7.04
CA SER A 66 3.18 -12.00 -6.53
C SER A 66 2.86 -11.59 -5.08
N ALA A 67 3.88 -11.46 -4.21
CA ALA A 67 3.66 -11.01 -2.83
C ALA A 67 3.19 -9.54 -2.77
N CYS A 68 3.75 -8.68 -3.63
CA CYS A 68 3.36 -7.27 -3.73
C CYS A 68 1.93 -7.08 -4.26
N THR A 69 1.49 -7.94 -5.18
CA THR A 69 0.13 -7.86 -5.75
C THR A 69 -0.96 -8.34 -4.80
N SER A 70 -0.67 -9.24 -3.87
CA SER A 70 -1.63 -9.68 -2.84
C SER A 70 -1.91 -8.57 -1.82
N ILE A 71 -0.87 -7.91 -1.29
CA ILE A 71 -1.02 -6.76 -0.38
C ILE A 71 -1.71 -5.58 -1.08
N GLU A 72 -1.41 -5.37 -2.37
CA GLU A 72 -2.08 -4.37 -3.20
C GLU A 72 -3.59 -4.64 -3.34
N LYS A 73 -4.00 -5.89 -3.55
CA LYS A 73 -5.43 -6.23 -3.65
C LYS A 73 -6.17 -5.94 -2.35
N ASP A 74 -5.56 -6.18 -1.19
CA ASP A 74 -6.22 -5.94 0.10
C ASP A 74 -6.35 -4.44 0.42
N MET A 75 -5.30 -3.66 0.15
CA MET A 75 -5.32 -2.20 0.36
C MET A 75 -6.16 -1.47 -0.71
N GLN A 76 -6.17 -1.97 -1.95
CA GLN A 76 -7.04 -1.44 -2.99
C GLN A 76 -8.50 -1.79 -2.73
N LYS A 77 -8.79 -2.95 -2.12
CA LYS A 77 -10.16 -3.30 -1.74
C LYS A 77 -10.73 -2.36 -0.66
N SER A 78 -9.91 -1.94 0.31
CA SER A 78 -10.35 -0.94 1.31
C SER A 78 -10.53 0.46 0.72
N VAL A 79 -9.65 0.88 -0.19
CA VAL A 79 -9.78 2.19 -0.86
C VAL A 79 -10.92 2.19 -1.89
N SER A 80 -11.10 1.12 -2.65
CA SER A 80 -12.22 0.97 -3.59
C SER A 80 -13.56 0.85 -2.89
N SER A 81 -13.63 0.23 -1.70
CA SER A 81 -14.86 0.27 -0.90
C SER A 81 -15.19 1.69 -0.43
N ASP A 82 -14.16 2.46 -0.09
CA ASP A 82 -14.30 3.84 0.36
C ASP A 82 -14.73 4.78 -0.78
N ILE A 83 -14.19 4.60 -1.99
CA ILE A 83 -14.61 5.30 -3.22
C ILE A 83 -16.01 4.86 -3.65
N ALA A 84 -16.33 3.57 -3.58
CA ALA A 84 -17.67 3.07 -3.90
C ALA A 84 -18.72 3.62 -2.93
N ILE A 85 -18.38 3.79 -1.65
CA ILE A 85 -19.23 4.49 -0.67
C ILE A 85 -19.42 5.97 -1.06
N GLU A 86 -18.44 6.58 -1.71
CA GLU A 86 -18.50 7.94 -2.22
C GLU A 86 -19.42 8.06 -3.43
N GLU A 87 -19.31 7.13 -4.39
CA GLU A 87 -20.22 7.05 -5.55
C GLU A 87 -21.65 6.67 -5.14
N ILE A 88 -21.81 5.77 -4.16
CA ILE A 88 -23.11 5.45 -3.55
C ILE A 88 -23.65 6.68 -2.79
N GLY A 89 -22.79 7.56 -2.29
CA GLY A 89 -23.19 8.86 -1.72
C GLY A 89 -23.67 9.89 -2.76
N LEU A 90 -23.54 9.59 -4.05
CA LEU A 90 -24.03 10.39 -5.19
C LEU A 90 -25.50 10.07 -5.52
N PHE A 91 -26.25 9.41 -4.63
CA PHE A 91 -27.70 9.55 -4.68
C PHE A 91 -28.05 11.05 -4.54
N PRO A 92 -28.97 11.59 -5.34
CA PRO A 92 -29.42 12.95 -5.17
C PRO A 92 -29.90 13.13 -3.73
N LEU A 93 -29.16 13.88 -2.92
CA LEU A 93 -29.57 14.35 -1.59
C LEU A 93 -30.57 15.50 -1.75
N GLU A 94 -31.51 15.32 -2.68
CA GLU A 94 -32.33 16.37 -3.30
C GLU A 94 -33.42 16.88 -2.35
N ASN A 95 -33.54 16.30 -1.16
CA ASN A 95 -34.60 16.62 -0.19
C ASN A 95 -34.09 16.99 1.21
N VAL A 96 -32.77 17.18 1.42
CA VAL A 96 -32.23 17.62 2.72
C VAL A 96 -31.56 18.97 2.55
N GLU A 97 -32.35 20.03 2.64
CA GLU A 97 -31.84 21.39 2.74
C GLU A 97 -31.22 21.59 4.13
N ILE A 98 -29.90 21.75 4.18
CA ILE A 98 -29.18 22.16 5.38
C ILE A 98 -29.06 23.68 5.32
N THR A 99 -29.48 24.38 6.38
CA THR A 99 -29.27 25.83 6.53
C THR A 99 -27.77 26.14 6.52
N GLU A 100 -27.35 27.20 5.82
CA GLU A 100 -25.94 27.64 5.77
C GLU A 100 -25.30 27.78 7.16
N GLU A 101 -26.06 28.25 8.15
CA GLU A 101 -25.62 28.34 9.55
C GLU A 101 -25.22 26.99 10.13
N LEU A 102 -26.02 25.94 9.89
CA LEU A 102 -25.75 24.58 10.36
C LEU A 102 -24.57 23.97 9.60
N ALA A 103 -24.46 24.22 8.29
CA ALA A 103 -23.31 23.77 7.51
C ALA A 103 -22.00 24.40 8.03
N ASN A 104 -22.02 25.69 8.37
CA ASN A 104 -20.87 26.39 8.96
C ASN A 104 -20.51 25.85 10.34
N GLN A 105 -21.51 25.56 11.19
CA GLN A 105 -21.27 24.94 12.50
C GLN A 105 -20.61 23.57 12.36
N ILE A 106 -21.13 22.72 11.47
CA ILE A 106 -20.56 21.39 11.21
C ILE A 106 -19.15 21.52 10.64
N GLU A 107 -18.91 22.45 9.71
CA GLU A 107 -17.57 22.71 9.17
C GLU A 107 -16.56 23.07 10.27
N GLN A 108 -16.92 24.00 11.15
CA GLN A 108 -16.06 24.39 12.28
C GLN A 108 -15.80 23.22 13.23
N GLN A 109 -16.80 22.38 13.49
CA GLN A 109 -16.62 21.17 14.29
C GLN A 109 -15.69 20.15 13.60
N ILE A 110 -15.84 19.94 12.29
CA ILE A 110 -14.95 19.06 11.51
C ILE A 110 -13.51 19.56 11.64
N ARG A 111 -13.24 20.83 11.36
CA ARG A 111 -11.89 21.39 11.42
C ARG A 111 -11.29 21.30 12.82
N SER A 112 -12.04 21.72 13.85
CA SER A 112 -11.54 21.68 15.23
C SER A 112 -11.23 20.26 15.72
N VAL A 113 -12.05 19.27 15.34
CA VAL A 113 -11.85 17.87 15.74
C VAL A 113 -10.74 17.21 14.93
N VAL A 114 -10.77 17.33 13.59
CA VAL A 114 -9.85 16.63 12.68
C VAL A 114 -8.46 17.24 12.76
N GLU A 115 -8.35 18.57 12.65
CA GLU A 115 -7.06 19.26 12.64
C GLU A 115 -6.52 19.39 14.07
N GLY A 116 -7.38 19.75 15.04
CA GLY A 116 -6.96 19.97 16.42
C GLY A 116 -6.50 18.69 17.15
N ARG A 117 -7.11 17.53 16.85
CA ARG A 117 -6.66 16.22 17.38
C ARG A 117 -5.78 15.44 16.41
N GLN A 118 -5.48 16.01 15.24
CA GLN A 118 -4.72 15.36 14.17
C GLN A 118 -5.22 13.95 13.82
N LEU A 119 -6.54 13.75 13.75
CA LEU A 119 -7.15 12.43 13.49
C LEU A 119 -6.74 11.85 12.13
N TYR A 120 -6.34 12.72 11.20
CA TYR A 120 -5.80 12.32 9.90
C TYR A 120 -4.53 11.45 10.01
N LEU A 121 -3.81 11.48 11.14
CA LEU A 121 -2.63 10.63 11.36
C LEU A 121 -2.97 9.16 11.65
N ASP A 122 -4.21 8.84 12.05
CA ASP A 122 -4.61 7.44 12.22
C ASP A 122 -5.00 6.83 10.85
N PRO A 123 -4.32 5.76 10.39
CA PRO A 123 -4.68 5.08 9.14
C PRO A 123 -6.09 4.49 9.15
N ARG A 124 -6.66 4.23 10.33
CA ARG A 124 -7.98 3.59 10.51
C ARG A 124 -9.11 4.61 10.62
N PHE A 125 -8.80 5.91 10.64
CA PHE A 125 -9.81 6.96 10.79
C PHE A 125 -10.78 6.98 9.60
N LYS A 126 -12.06 6.74 9.88
CA LYS A 126 -13.13 6.71 8.86
C LYS A 126 -14.17 7.79 9.11
N ARG A 127 -14.95 8.09 8.06
CA ARG A 127 -16.07 9.04 8.13
C ARG A 127 -17.09 8.68 9.23
N ASP A 128 -17.31 7.39 9.47
CA ASP A 128 -18.24 6.93 10.48
C ASP A 128 -17.74 7.21 11.91
N ASP A 129 -16.43 7.27 12.11
CA ASP A 129 -15.84 7.68 13.39
C ASP A 129 -16.01 9.19 13.59
N LEU A 130 -15.81 9.97 12.53
CA LEU A 130 -16.07 11.41 12.56
C LEU A 130 -17.54 11.73 12.89
N ALA A 131 -18.50 10.99 12.31
CA ALA A 131 -19.93 11.13 12.61
C ALA A 131 -20.22 10.97 14.10
N LYS A 132 -19.61 9.96 14.74
CA LYS A 132 -19.76 9.71 16.18
C LYS A 132 -19.13 10.82 17.02
N ILE A 133 -17.97 11.34 16.62
CA ILE A 133 -17.24 12.36 17.39
C ILE A 133 -17.93 13.72 17.30
N VAL A 134 -18.39 14.10 16.12
CA VAL A 134 -19.11 15.37 15.90
C VAL A 134 -20.55 15.29 16.41
N GLY A 135 -21.11 14.07 16.53
CA GLY A 135 -22.48 13.85 16.97
C GLY A 135 -23.52 14.15 15.88
N THR A 136 -23.15 13.96 14.62
CA THR A 136 -24.03 14.21 13.45
C THR A 136 -24.28 12.94 12.66
N ASN A 137 -25.31 12.95 11.81
CA ASN A 137 -25.55 11.84 10.89
C ASN A 137 -24.53 11.88 9.72
N ARG A 138 -24.13 10.69 9.25
CA ARG A 138 -23.32 10.45 8.05
C ARG A 138 -23.84 11.23 6.84
N THR A 139 -25.16 11.37 6.69
CA THR A 139 -25.78 12.15 5.62
C THR A 139 -25.38 13.63 5.68
N TYR A 140 -25.50 14.27 6.86
CA TYR A 140 -25.16 15.68 7.05
C TYR A 140 -23.68 15.93 6.82
N LEU A 141 -22.81 15.06 7.35
CA LEU A 141 -21.38 15.13 7.07
C LEU A 141 -21.10 15.01 5.57
N SER A 142 -21.75 14.07 4.87
CA SER A 142 -21.54 13.89 3.43
C SER A 142 -21.94 15.13 2.63
N ILE A 143 -23.03 15.80 3.01
CA ILE A 143 -23.47 17.06 2.39
C ILE A 143 -22.40 18.14 2.61
N VAL A 144 -21.97 18.34 3.86
CA VAL A 144 -20.98 19.38 4.19
C VAL A 144 -19.63 19.09 3.52
N PHE A 145 -19.17 17.83 3.49
CA PHE A 145 -17.94 17.46 2.78
C PHE A 145 -18.03 17.76 1.29
N ARG A 146 -19.15 17.43 0.65
CA ARG A 146 -19.35 17.72 -0.78
C ARG A 146 -19.38 19.23 -1.06
N GLN A 147 -19.99 20.01 -0.17
CA GLN A 147 -20.15 21.46 -0.35
C GLN A 147 -18.87 22.26 -0.04
N ARG A 148 -18.08 21.83 0.96
CA ARG A 148 -16.96 22.63 1.50
C ARG A 148 -15.57 22.05 1.23
N PHE A 149 -15.48 20.74 1.00
CA PHE A 149 -14.21 20.01 1.03
C PHE A 149 -14.02 19.05 -0.15
N ASN A 150 -14.92 19.06 -1.14
CA ASN A 150 -15.11 18.07 -2.21
C ASN A 150 -15.44 16.66 -1.70
N SER A 151 -14.60 16.10 -0.83
CA SER A 151 -14.64 14.74 -0.32
C SER A 151 -14.02 14.65 1.07
N PHE A 152 -14.52 13.72 1.88
CA PHE A 152 -13.84 13.34 3.12
C PHE A 152 -12.42 12.82 2.85
N TYR A 153 -12.24 11.95 1.86
CA TYR A 153 -10.93 11.34 1.61
C TYR A 153 -9.95 12.34 1.02
N ASN A 154 -10.40 13.24 0.15
CA ASN A 154 -9.52 14.30 -0.37
C ASN A 154 -9.06 15.21 0.76
N TYR A 155 -9.98 15.69 1.61
CA TYR A 155 -9.63 16.53 2.74
C TYR A 155 -8.60 15.87 3.68
N ILE A 156 -8.83 14.62 4.08
CA ILE A 156 -7.90 13.89 4.95
C ILE A 156 -6.55 13.66 4.26
N ASN A 157 -6.55 13.26 2.99
CA ASN A 157 -5.32 13.01 2.26
C ASN A 157 -4.50 14.28 2.03
N THR A 158 -5.15 15.42 1.79
CA THR A 158 -4.50 16.74 1.73
C THR A 158 -3.77 17.02 3.05
N LEU A 159 -4.46 16.87 4.20
CA LEU A 159 -3.84 17.06 5.52
C LEU A 159 -2.67 16.09 5.76
N ARG A 160 -2.81 14.82 5.37
CA ARG A 160 -1.74 13.81 5.50
C ARG A 160 -0.51 14.19 4.68
N ILE A 161 -0.67 14.68 3.45
CA ILE A 161 0.45 15.11 2.60
C ILE A 161 1.10 16.37 3.16
N GLU A 162 0.32 17.36 3.58
CA GLU A 162 0.84 18.59 4.20
C GLU A 162 1.61 18.31 5.49
N TYR A 163 1.13 17.36 6.29
CA TYR A 163 1.87 16.87 7.46
C TYR A 163 3.16 16.18 7.04
N SER A 164 3.12 15.30 6.03
CA SER A 164 4.32 14.59 5.55
C SER A 164 5.43 15.54 5.09
N ILE A 165 5.06 16.66 4.47
CA ILE A 165 6.02 17.68 4.00
C ILE A 165 6.69 18.36 5.19
N ARG A 166 5.90 18.77 6.20
CA ARG A 166 6.42 19.38 7.44
C ARG A 166 7.29 18.39 8.21
N PHE A 167 6.81 17.17 8.40
CA PHE A 167 7.54 16.11 9.09
C PHE A 167 8.89 15.79 8.41
N GLN A 168 8.93 15.79 7.07
CA GLN A 168 10.18 15.60 6.33
C GLN A 168 11.17 16.77 6.51
N GLN A 169 10.67 18.00 6.66
CA GLN A 169 11.52 19.17 6.92
C GLN A 169 12.13 19.13 8.32
N ASP A 170 11.34 18.70 9.31
CA ASP A 170 11.77 18.59 10.71
C ASP A 170 12.69 17.37 10.93
N HIS A 171 12.51 16.31 10.14
CA HIS A 171 13.26 15.05 10.24
C HIS A 171 13.86 14.61 8.89
N PRO A 172 14.89 15.32 8.39
CA PRO A 172 15.53 15.00 7.11
C PRO A 172 16.21 13.62 7.07
N GLU A 173 16.49 13.03 8.24
CA GLU A 173 17.08 11.71 8.42
C GLU A 173 16.09 10.54 8.24
N CYS A 174 14.79 10.80 8.37
CA CYS A 174 13.78 9.76 8.31
C CYS A 174 13.66 9.14 6.91
N SER A 175 13.47 7.82 6.88
CA SER A 175 13.17 7.09 5.66
C SER A 175 11.81 7.51 5.10
N ARG A 176 11.64 7.43 3.77
CA ARG A 176 10.34 7.68 3.12
C ARG A 176 9.23 6.77 3.68
N LEU A 177 9.58 5.55 4.09
CA LEU A 177 8.64 4.63 4.72
C LEU A 177 8.16 5.14 6.08
N GLU A 178 9.07 5.65 6.91
CA GLU A 178 8.76 6.22 8.22
C GLU A 178 7.89 7.47 8.08
N ILE A 179 8.23 8.35 7.13
CA ILE A 179 7.43 9.55 6.82
C ILE A 179 6.02 9.15 6.41
N ALA A 180 5.86 8.14 5.55
CA ALA A 180 4.55 7.66 5.13
C ALA A 180 3.73 7.13 6.31
N HIS A 181 4.32 6.30 7.18
CA HIS A 181 3.64 5.77 8.36
C HIS A 181 3.30 6.85 9.38
N ALA A 182 4.23 7.76 9.66
CA ALA A 182 4.01 8.89 10.56
C ALA A 182 2.88 9.81 10.06
N SER A 183 2.68 9.88 8.75
CA SER A 183 1.63 10.69 8.11
C SER A 183 0.30 9.94 7.95
N GLY A 184 0.13 8.78 8.59
CA GLY A 184 -1.14 8.02 8.57
C GLY A 184 -1.38 7.19 7.31
N PHE A 185 -0.36 6.94 6.48
CA PHE A 185 -0.47 6.01 5.36
C PHE A 185 -0.14 4.57 5.79
N GLY A 186 -0.97 3.63 5.35
CA GLY A 186 -0.72 2.19 5.59
C GLY A 186 0.42 1.60 4.76
N SER A 187 0.85 2.27 3.69
CA SER A 187 2.01 1.86 2.89
C SER A 187 2.63 3.00 2.09
N LEU A 188 3.89 2.81 1.72
CA LEU A 188 4.67 3.75 0.91
C LEU A 188 4.07 3.98 -0.49
N ARG A 189 3.46 2.96 -1.09
CA ARG A 189 2.80 3.09 -2.40
C ARG A 189 1.56 3.97 -2.33
N SER A 190 0.76 3.83 -1.27
CA SER A 190 -0.42 4.69 -1.05
C SER A 190 0.01 6.15 -0.94
N TYR A 191 1.06 6.40 -0.14
CA TYR A 191 1.67 7.70 0.02
C TYR A 191 2.07 8.33 -1.32
N PHE A 192 2.86 7.63 -2.15
CA PHE A 192 3.29 8.17 -3.44
C PHE A 192 2.13 8.43 -4.41
N ARG A 193 1.12 7.56 -4.44
CA ARG A 193 -0.08 7.76 -5.26
C ARG A 193 -0.80 9.06 -4.88
N VAL A 194 -1.03 9.26 -3.59
CA VAL A 194 -1.72 10.45 -3.09
C VAL A 194 -0.86 11.70 -3.28
N LYS A 195 0.45 11.62 -3.04
CA LYS A 195 1.40 12.71 -3.29
C LYS A 195 1.38 13.14 -4.76
N MET A 196 1.38 12.19 -5.70
CA MET A 196 1.27 12.48 -7.13
C MET A 196 -0.05 13.21 -7.49
N LEU A 197 -1.17 12.84 -6.85
CA LEU A 197 -2.45 13.52 -7.05
C LEU A 197 -2.45 14.94 -6.47
N TYR A 198 -1.82 15.13 -5.30
CA TYR A 198 -1.63 16.43 -4.68
C TYR A 198 -0.80 17.35 -5.57
N ASP A 199 0.36 16.88 -6.05
CA ASP A 199 1.26 17.65 -6.92
C ASP A 199 0.59 17.99 -8.27
N ALA A 200 -0.36 17.18 -8.72
CA ALA A 200 -1.15 17.42 -9.92
C ALA A 200 -2.39 18.31 -9.70
N GLY A 201 -2.66 18.75 -8.47
CA GLY A 201 -3.84 19.56 -8.13
C GLY A 201 -5.17 18.82 -8.27
N LYS A 202 -5.19 17.50 -8.08
CA LYS A 202 -6.36 16.63 -8.29
C LYS A 202 -7.01 16.11 -7.00
N LEU A 203 -6.66 16.69 -5.85
CA LEU A 203 -7.31 16.44 -4.56
C LEU A 203 -8.33 17.54 -4.26
#